data_AF-A0A2V5SJZ4-F1
#
_entry.id   AF-A0A2V5SJZ4-F1
#
_cell.length_a   1.000
_cell.length_b   1.000
_cell.length_c   1.000
_cell.angle_alpha   90.00
_cell.angle_beta   90.00
_cell.angle_gamma   90.00
#
_symmetry.space_group_name_H-M   'P 1'
#
loop_
_entity.id
_entity.type
_entity.pdbx_description
1 polymer ?
#
loop_
_entity_poly.entity_id
_entity_poly.type
_entity_poly.pdbx_seq_one_letter_code
_entity_poly.pdbx_strand_id
1 'polypeptide(L)'
;MFNVEIGTIGWTPSLVVNHRIVQNLIARLIVVAVLAAQFGIGLRAASPDAAENAFVTLAAKPEPIAIDPARSAVIVVDMENDFAAKGGMFDRAGVDISGAQNVIAPTAKVLSAAREAGLKIIYLKMGYRPDLSDLGATDSVNRTRHLKFGVGQKIQAPDGRESRVLIRDMWDTDIVPELKPQLNDIVLYKTRFSGFYQTDLDAILKKFGIKYLIVTGVTTSICVESTVRDAMFRDYLCVLLKDCMSEPIGHDLPRTNHEASLLSAEVLLGWVSDSEHFTKAFAVKTAKAD
;
A
#
# COMPACT_ATOMS: atom_id res chain seq x y z
N MET A 1 -39.11 58.26 -25.64
CA MET A 1 -39.82 58.55 -24.38
C MET A 1 -40.40 57.25 -23.88
N PHE A 2 -39.89 56.70 -22.78
CA PHE A 2 -40.65 56.47 -21.54
C PHE A 2 -39.67 55.94 -20.49
N ASN A 3 -39.81 56.50 -19.29
CA ASN A 3 -38.84 56.54 -18.21
C ASN A 3 -38.77 55.25 -17.40
N VAL A 4 -37.61 55.10 -16.78
CA VAL A 4 -37.22 54.12 -15.76
C VAL A 4 -37.92 54.42 -14.43
N GLU A 5 -38.44 53.38 -13.77
CA GLU A 5 -38.67 53.37 -12.31
C GLU A 5 -37.93 52.19 -11.68
N ILE A 6 -37.18 52.48 -10.61
CA ILE A 6 -36.34 51.54 -9.87
C ILE A 6 -37.12 51.12 -8.61
N GLY A 7 -37.52 49.86 -8.54
CA GLY A 7 -38.15 49.24 -7.36
C GLY A 7 -37.13 48.43 -6.55
N THR A 8 -37.05 48.71 -5.24
CA THR A 8 -36.13 48.13 -4.27
C THR A 8 -36.47 46.68 -3.91
N ILE A 9 -35.44 45.80 -3.92
CA ILE A 9 -35.53 44.41 -3.44
C ILE A 9 -35.26 44.40 -1.93
N GLY A 10 -36.30 44.10 -1.14
CA GLY A 10 -36.18 43.76 0.28
C GLY A 10 -36.01 42.24 0.45
N TRP A 11 -34.89 41.81 1.02
CA TRP A 11 -34.62 40.44 1.45
C TRP A 11 -35.12 40.24 2.88
N THR A 12 -35.85 39.14 3.15
CA THR A 12 -36.00 38.58 4.51
C THR A 12 -35.81 37.06 4.45
N PRO A 13 -34.97 36.45 5.32
CA PRO A 13 -34.97 35.02 5.52
C PRO A 13 -35.73 34.68 6.81
N SER A 14 -36.75 33.83 6.71
CA SER A 14 -37.30 33.11 7.87
C SER A 14 -36.94 31.63 7.74
N LEU A 15 -35.97 31.19 8.55
CA LEU A 15 -35.76 29.77 8.85
C LEU A 15 -36.80 29.35 9.89
N VAL A 16 -37.81 28.59 9.48
CA VAL A 16 -38.71 27.90 10.41
C VAL A 16 -38.09 26.54 10.74
N VAL A 17 -37.44 26.43 11.90
CA VAL A 17 -36.99 25.16 12.46
C VAL A 17 -38.22 24.40 12.97
N ASN A 18 -38.49 23.22 12.41
CA ASN A 18 -39.66 22.41 12.75
C ASN A 18 -39.48 21.77 14.14
N HIS A 19 -40.10 22.38 15.16
CA HIS A 19 -39.98 22.04 16.58
C HIS A 19 -40.27 20.55 16.90
N ARG A 20 -41.06 19.86 16.06
CA ARG A 20 -41.35 18.42 16.21
C ARG A 20 -40.17 17.51 15.91
N ILE A 21 -39.26 17.89 15.01
CA ILE A 21 -38.09 17.08 14.66
C ILE A 21 -37.07 17.12 15.80
N VAL A 22 -36.85 18.31 16.37
CA VAL A 22 -35.92 18.52 17.50
C VAL A 22 -36.42 17.79 18.75
N GLN A 23 -37.72 17.86 19.05
CA GLN A 23 -38.29 17.14 20.19
C GLN A 23 -38.19 15.61 20.05
N ASN A 24 -38.39 15.06 18.84
CA ASN A 24 -38.24 13.62 18.60
C ASN A 24 -36.77 13.15 18.68
N LEU A 25 -35.80 14.01 18.33
CA LEU A 25 -34.38 13.68 18.43
C LEU A 25 -33.90 13.69 19.89
N ILE A 26 -34.33 14.68 20.67
CA ILE A 26 -34.02 14.79 22.10
C ILE A 26 -34.65 13.61 22.86
N ALA A 27 -35.91 13.25 22.56
CA ALA A 27 -36.56 12.09 23.19
C ALA A 27 -35.82 10.77 22.89
N ARG A 28 -35.31 10.57 21.66
CA ARG A 28 -34.53 9.38 21.30
C ARG A 28 -33.16 9.33 21.98
N LEU A 29 -32.48 10.46 22.13
CA LEU A 29 -31.20 10.54 22.84
C LEU A 29 -31.36 10.26 24.34
N ILE A 30 -32.46 10.74 24.96
CA ILE A 30 -32.76 10.46 26.37
C ILE A 30 -33.05 8.97 26.58
N VAL A 31 -33.81 8.32 25.69
CA VAL A 31 -34.10 6.87 25.79
C VAL A 31 -32.82 6.04 25.66
N VAL A 32 -31.90 6.38 24.75
CA VAL A 32 -30.60 5.70 24.61
C VAL A 32 -29.73 5.89 25.86
N ALA A 33 -29.70 7.09 26.43
CA ALA A 33 -28.93 7.37 27.65
C ALA A 33 -29.49 6.65 28.89
N VAL A 34 -30.82 6.59 29.04
CA VAL A 34 -31.47 5.87 30.14
C VAL A 34 -31.27 4.35 30.01
N LEU A 35 -31.35 3.80 28.80
CA LEU A 35 -31.06 2.39 28.56
C LEU A 35 -29.58 2.04 28.82
N ALA A 36 -28.64 2.91 28.46
CA ALA A 36 -27.22 2.71 28.77
C ALA A 36 -26.95 2.69 30.29
N ALA A 37 -27.64 3.54 31.05
CA ALA A 37 -27.54 3.59 32.50
C ALA A 37 -28.18 2.38 33.20
N GLN A 38 -29.30 1.85 32.69
CA GLN A 38 -30.01 0.70 33.28
C GLN A 38 -29.31 -0.65 33.06
N PHE A 39 -28.50 -0.79 32.01
CA PHE A 39 -27.78 -2.02 31.68
C PHE A 39 -26.30 -2.03 32.11
N GLY A 40 -25.84 -1.02 32.87
CA GLY A 40 -24.44 -0.96 33.31
C GLY A 40 -23.44 -0.85 32.16
N ILE A 41 -23.89 -0.45 30.96
CA ILE A 41 -23.02 -0.17 29.82
C ILE A 41 -22.47 1.23 30.06
N GLY A 42 -21.47 1.32 30.92
CA GLY A 42 -20.64 2.51 30.99
C GLY A 42 -20.08 2.76 29.59
N LEU A 43 -20.47 3.87 28.96
CA LEU A 43 -19.63 4.49 27.95
C LEU A 43 -18.33 4.87 28.68
N ARG A 44 -17.38 3.93 28.74
CA ARG A 44 -15.98 4.29 28.86
C ARG A 44 -15.68 5.11 27.63
N ALA A 45 -15.70 6.44 27.78
CA ALA A 45 -14.84 7.27 26.95
C ALA A 45 -13.46 6.58 27.01
N ALA A 46 -12.95 6.17 25.85
CA ALA A 46 -11.60 5.65 25.78
C ALA A 46 -10.71 6.69 26.47
N SER A 47 -10.04 6.28 27.55
CA SER A 47 -9.03 7.12 28.18
C SER A 47 -8.06 7.56 27.08
N PRO A 48 -7.69 8.85 26.99
CA PRO A 48 -6.62 9.28 26.12
C PRO A 48 -5.30 8.93 26.79
N ASP A 49 -5.02 7.63 26.92
CA ASP A 49 -3.63 7.17 26.83
C ASP A 49 -3.29 7.16 25.33
N ALA A 50 -3.36 8.34 24.72
CA ALA A 50 -2.53 8.63 23.58
C ALA A 50 -1.12 8.61 24.15
N ALA A 51 -0.48 7.44 24.14
CA ALA A 51 0.97 7.41 24.09
C ALA A 51 1.36 8.49 23.08
N GLU A 52 2.15 9.48 23.49
CA GLU A 52 2.72 10.46 22.57
C GLU A 52 3.36 9.65 21.44
N ASN A 53 2.66 9.51 20.32
CA ASN A 53 3.21 8.89 19.12
C ASN A 53 4.26 9.88 18.63
N ALA A 54 5.48 9.69 19.11
CA ALA A 54 6.60 10.48 18.67
C ALA A 54 6.76 10.21 17.17
N PHE A 55 6.47 11.23 16.37
CA PHE A 55 6.77 11.20 14.95
C PHE A 55 8.25 10.89 14.76
N VAL A 56 8.54 9.98 13.82
CA VAL A 56 9.89 9.64 13.40
C VAL A 56 10.23 10.49 12.18
N THR A 57 11.28 11.31 12.28
CA THR A 57 11.78 12.05 11.12
C THR A 57 12.68 11.16 10.27
N LEU A 58 12.25 10.89 9.04
CA LEU A 58 13.01 10.15 8.06
C LEU A 58 13.70 11.10 7.09
N ALA A 59 15.01 10.94 6.92
CA ALA A 59 15.75 11.64 5.86
C ALA A 59 15.30 11.11 4.50
N ALA A 60 14.79 12.01 3.66
CA ALA A 60 14.23 11.68 2.36
C ALA A 60 14.37 12.89 1.42
N LYS A 61 14.09 12.65 0.14
CA LYS A 61 13.92 13.68 -0.88
C LYS A 61 12.44 13.80 -1.26
N PRO A 62 11.94 15.00 -1.60
CA PRO A 62 12.70 16.25 -1.76
C PRO A 62 13.15 16.90 -0.44
N GLU A 63 12.52 16.53 0.68
CA GLU A 63 12.87 16.99 2.02
C GLU A 63 12.58 15.88 3.06
N PRO A 64 13.13 15.97 4.28
CA PRO A 64 12.79 15.03 5.35
C PRO A 64 11.28 14.99 5.65
N ILE A 65 10.78 13.81 6.01
CA ILE A 65 9.35 13.60 6.31
C ILE A 65 9.18 13.12 7.76
N ALA A 66 8.19 13.68 8.46
CA ALA A 66 7.74 13.19 9.75
C ALA A 66 6.69 12.07 9.57
N ILE A 67 6.96 10.90 10.13
CA ILE A 67 6.15 9.68 9.99
C ILE A 67 5.58 9.28 11.34
N ASP A 68 4.27 9.00 11.41
CA ASP A 68 3.63 8.40 12.59
C ASP A 68 3.70 6.86 12.47
N PRO A 69 4.50 6.16 13.29
CA PRO A 69 4.65 4.71 13.21
C PRO A 69 3.33 3.95 13.35
N ALA A 70 2.40 4.42 14.18
CA ALA A 70 1.12 3.76 14.41
C ALA A 70 0.18 3.83 13.19
N ARG A 71 0.44 4.76 12.27
CA ARG A 71 -0.32 4.97 11.02
C ARG A 71 0.50 4.59 9.80
N SER A 72 1.48 3.70 9.95
CA SER A 72 2.43 3.34 8.91
C SER A 72 2.36 1.87 8.53
N ALA A 73 2.51 1.59 7.24
CA ALA A 73 2.62 0.22 6.72
C ALA A 73 3.78 0.10 5.73
N VAL A 74 4.49 -1.02 5.75
CA VAL A 74 5.40 -1.44 4.69
C VAL A 74 4.61 -2.23 3.65
N ILE A 75 4.72 -1.81 2.39
CA ILE A 75 4.10 -2.46 1.23
C ILE A 75 5.21 -3.17 0.45
N VAL A 76 5.20 -4.50 0.48
CA VAL A 76 6.13 -5.36 -0.26
C VAL A 76 5.47 -5.78 -1.57
N VAL A 77 5.95 -5.23 -2.69
CA VAL A 77 5.33 -5.46 -4.00
C VAL A 77 6.04 -6.59 -4.74
N ASP A 78 5.31 -7.67 -5.03
CA ASP A 78 5.68 -8.72 -5.98
C ASP A 78 7.09 -9.32 -5.78
N MET A 79 7.54 -9.46 -4.53
CA MET A 79 8.78 -10.20 -4.22
C MET A 79 8.55 -11.72 -4.29
N GLU A 80 7.99 -12.18 -5.40
CA GLU A 80 7.62 -13.56 -5.70
C GLU A 80 8.72 -14.28 -6.48
N ASN A 81 8.74 -15.61 -6.41
CA ASN A 81 9.72 -16.44 -7.13
C ASN A 81 9.74 -16.18 -8.63
N ASP A 82 8.58 -15.92 -9.25
CA ASP A 82 8.47 -15.60 -10.68
C ASP A 82 9.35 -14.42 -11.11
N PHE A 83 9.62 -13.48 -10.20
CA PHE A 83 10.35 -12.25 -10.49
C PHE A 83 11.78 -12.23 -9.97
N ALA A 84 12.08 -12.96 -8.89
CA ALA A 84 13.34 -12.84 -8.17
C ALA A 84 14.11 -14.17 -7.97
N ALA A 85 13.52 -15.33 -8.30
CA ALA A 85 14.15 -16.63 -8.09
C ALA A 85 14.64 -17.27 -9.39
N LYS A 86 15.69 -18.10 -9.27
CA LYS A 86 16.12 -18.99 -10.35
C LYS A 86 15.01 -19.99 -10.68
N GLY A 87 14.73 -20.18 -11.96
CA GLY A 87 13.62 -21.00 -12.43
C GLY A 87 12.26 -20.30 -12.44
N GLY A 88 12.14 -19.06 -11.96
CA GLY A 88 10.91 -18.24 -12.11
C GLY A 88 10.74 -17.66 -13.51
N MET A 89 9.58 -17.04 -13.79
CA MET A 89 9.25 -16.42 -15.09
C MET A 89 10.37 -15.55 -15.66
N PHE A 90 10.91 -14.59 -14.90
CA PHE A 90 11.92 -13.65 -15.40
C PHE A 90 13.23 -14.35 -15.78
N ASP A 91 13.72 -15.24 -14.93
CA ASP A 91 14.92 -16.03 -15.21
C ASP A 91 14.73 -16.93 -16.44
N ARG A 92 13.58 -17.60 -16.55
CA ARG A 92 13.24 -18.44 -17.71
C ARG A 92 13.07 -17.64 -19.01
N ALA A 93 12.68 -16.38 -18.90
CA ALA A 93 12.58 -15.45 -20.01
C ALA A 93 13.95 -14.81 -20.39
N GLY A 94 15.03 -15.15 -19.67
CA GLY A 94 16.38 -14.61 -19.92
C GLY A 94 16.56 -13.17 -19.41
N VAL A 95 15.68 -12.69 -18.54
CA VAL A 95 15.83 -11.41 -17.86
C VAL A 95 16.89 -11.55 -16.77
N ASP A 96 17.80 -10.58 -16.65
CA ASP A 96 18.72 -10.53 -15.51
C ASP A 96 17.94 -10.19 -14.23
N ILE A 97 17.88 -11.16 -13.32
CA ILE A 97 17.22 -11.03 -12.03
C ILE A 97 18.15 -10.55 -10.91
N SER A 98 19.43 -10.29 -11.18
CA SER A 98 20.41 -9.89 -10.17
C SER A 98 19.95 -8.68 -9.36
N GLY A 99 19.35 -7.69 -10.02
CA GLY A 99 18.74 -6.53 -9.37
C GLY A 99 17.64 -6.90 -8.39
N ALA A 100 16.72 -7.80 -8.77
CA ALA A 100 15.64 -8.26 -7.89
C ALA A 100 16.18 -9.06 -6.70
N GLN A 101 17.26 -9.81 -6.89
CA GLN A 101 17.94 -10.55 -5.81
C GLN A 101 18.66 -9.60 -4.83
N ASN A 102 19.31 -8.56 -5.35
CA ASN A 102 20.08 -7.61 -4.54
C ASN A 102 19.22 -6.82 -3.55
N VAL A 103 17.93 -6.62 -3.85
CA VAL A 103 17.01 -5.88 -2.98
C VAL A 103 16.39 -6.71 -1.86
N ILE A 104 16.61 -8.04 -1.84
CA ILE A 104 16.05 -8.95 -0.83
C ILE A 104 16.61 -8.61 0.56
N ALA A 105 17.94 -8.57 0.70
CA ALA A 105 18.60 -8.31 1.98
C ALA A 105 18.25 -6.94 2.61
N PRO A 106 18.29 -5.81 1.89
CA PRO A 106 17.86 -4.53 2.45
C PRO A 106 16.37 -4.52 2.80
N THR A 107 15.51 -5.14 1.97
CA THR A 107 14.08 -5.29 2.29
C THR A 107 13.88 -6.08 3.59
N ALA A 108 14.61 -7.18 3.81
CA ALA A 108 14.52 -7.96 5.03
C ALA A 108 14.87 -7.13 6.28
N LYS A 109 15.90 -6.27 6.21
CA LYS A 109 16.26 -5.34 7.30
C LYS A 109 15.15 -4.33 7.60
N VAL A 110 14.55 -3.75 6.55
CA VAL A 110 13.40 -2.84 6.67
C VAL A 110 12.24 -3.55 7.35
N LEU A 111 11.92 -4.78 6.93
CA LEU A 111 10.83 -5.55 7.53
C LEU A 111 11.09 -5.89 9.00
N SER A 112 12.33 -6.16 9.40
CA SER A 112 12.68 -6.37 10.81
C SER A 112 12.43 -5.09 11.63
N ALA A 113 13.02 -3.97 11.20
CA ALA A 113 12.87 -2.69 11.89
C ALA A 113 11.41 -2.22 11.95
N ALA A 114 10.66 -2.41 10.86
CA ALA A 114 9.24 -2.08 10.80
C ALA A 114 8.41 -2.89 11.80
N ARG A 115 8.69 -4.20 11.95
CA ARG A 115 8.00 -5.04 12.94
C ARG A 115 8.33 -4.63 14.36
N GLU A 116 9.59 -4.33 14.65
CA GLU A 116 10.01 -3.82 15.97
C GLU A 116 9.35 -2.48 16.32
N ALA A 117 9.15 -1.63 15.31
CA ALA A 117 8.46 -0.34 15.45
C ALA A 117 6.92 -0.44 15.35
N GLY A 118 6.35 -1.64 15.21
CA GLY A 118 4.91 -1.87 15.21
C GLY A 118 4.18 -1.50 13.91
N LEU A 119 4.90 -1.27 12.81
CA LEU A 119 4.30 -1.01 11.51
C LEU A 119 3.56 -2.25 10.98
N LYS A 120 2.49 -2.03 10.21
CA LYS A 120 1.85 -3.12 9.46
C LYS A 120 2.72 -3.54 8.28
N ILE A 121 2.78 -4.84 8.01
CA ILE A 121 3.44 -5.36 6.81
C ILE A 121 2.37 -5.93 5.89
N ILE A 122 2.36 -5.48 4.64
CA ILE A 122 1.39 -5.91 3.63
C ILE A 122 2.14 -6.33 2.38
N TYR A 123 1.95 -7.58 1.96
CA TYR A 123 2.49 -8.15 0.74
C TYR A 123 1.44 -8.08 -0.37
N LEU A 124 1.87 -7.63 -1.54
CA LEU A 124 1.11 -7.70 -2.78
C LEU A 124 1.74 -8.77 -3.67
N LYS A 125 0.87 -9.62 -4.22
CA LYS A 125 1.24 -10.75 -5.07
C LYS A 125 0.54 -10.64 -6.40
N MET A 126 1.25 -10.67 -7.51
CA MET A 126 0.61 -10.82 -8.81
C MET A 126 0.18 -12.27 -9.00
N GLY A 127 -1.12 -12.52 -9.10
CA GLY A 127 -1.59 -13.89 -9.26
C GLY A 127 -3.01 -14.04 -9.77
N TYR A 128 -3.17 -14.98 -10.70
CA TYR A 128 -4.41 -15.28 -11.39
C TYR A 128 -5.01 -16.61 -10.93
N ARG A 129 -6.33 -16.74 -11.07
CA ARG A 129 -7.01 -18.01 -10.84
C ARG A 129 -6.50 -19.09 -11.79
N PRO A 130 -6.54 -20.37 -11.42
CA PRO A 130 -6.08 -21.47 -12.28
C PRO A 130 -6.76 -21.53 -13.66
N ASP A 131 -8.01 -21.06 -13.77
CA ASP A 131 -8.80 -20.98 -15.00
C ASP A 131 -8.56 -19.71 -15.83
N LEU A 132 -7.71 -18.79 -15.33
CA LEU A 132 -7.40 -17.49 -15.94
C LEU A 132 -8.63 -16.59 -16.17
N SER A 133 -9.72 -16.81 -15.43
CA SER A 133 -10.96 -16.05 -15.58
C SER A 133 -10.82 -14.58 -15.14
N ASP A 134 -9.86 -14.28 -14.27
CA ASP A 134 -9.55 -12.92 -13.79
C ASP A 134 -8.35 -12.24 -14.49
N LEU A 135 -7.78 -12.90 -15.50
CA LEU A 135 -6.70 -12.33 -16.32
C LEU A 135 -7.20 -11.24 -17.32
N GLY A 136 -8.52 -11.07 -17.45
CA GLY A 136 -9.16 -10.05 -18.28
C GLY A 136 -9.74 -10.60 -19.59
N ALA A 137 -10.51 -9.76 -20.30
CA ALA A 137 -11.15 -10.11 -21.58
C ALA A 137 -10.13 -10.58 -22.64
N THR A 138 -10.60 -11.33 -23.63
CA THR A 138 -9.75 -12.00 -24.64
C THR A 138 -8.87 -11.05 -25.44
N ASP A 139 -9.36 -9.85 -25.71
CA ASP A 139 -8.70 -8.78 -26.45
C ASP A 139 -7.96 -7.77 -25.56
N SER A 140 -8.09 -7.88 -24.23
CA SER A 140 -7.48 -6.94 -23.31
C SER A 140 -5.96 -6.97 -23.39
N VAL A 141 -5.34 -5.79 -23.25
CA VAL A 141 -3.86 -5.67 -23.21
C VAL A 141 -3.29 -6.49 -22.05
N ASN A 142 -3.98 -6.51 -20.89
CA ASN A 142 -3.56 -7.32 -19.75
C ASN A 142 -3.42 -8.79 -20.17
N ARG A 143 -4.47 -9.41 -20.71
CA ARG A 143 -4.44 -10.81 -21.13
C ARG A 143 -3.41 -11.05 -22.22
N THR A 144 -3.46 -10.28 -23.30
CA THR A 144 -2.63 -10.53 -24.48
C THR A 144 -1.14 -10.38 -24.19
N ARG A 145 -0.73 -9.47 -23.29
CA ARG A 145 0.67 -9.32 -22.89
C ARG A 145 1.10 -10.41 -21.91
N HIS A 146 0.33 -10.68 -20.87
CA HIS A 146 0.68 -11.70 -19.88
C HIS A 146 0.76 -13.12 -20.49
N LEU A 147 -0.10 -13.47 -21.45
CA LEU A 147 0.02 -14.76 -22.15
C LEU A 147 1.32 -14.88 -22.96
N LYS A 148 1.86 -13.77 -23.50
CA LYS A 148 3.17 -13.76 -24.16
C LYS A 148 4.33 -13.97 -23.20
N PHE A 149 4.15 -13.62 -21.93
CA PHE A 149 5.08 -13.93 -20.84
C PHE A 149 4.84 -15.31 -20.22
N GLY A 150 3.97 -16.13 -20.83
CA GLY A 150 3.76 -17.51 -20.40
C GLY A 150 2.88 -17.68 -19.17
N VAL A 151 2.08 -16.67 -18.77
CA VAL A 151 1.14 -16.82 -17.65
C VAL A 151 0.24 -18.04 -17.83
N GLY A 152 0.18 -18.87 -16.80
CA GLY A 152 -0.55 -20.12 -16.77
C GLY A 152 0.15 -21.31 -17.42
N GLN A 153 1.32 -21.14 -18.05
CA GLN A 153 2.13 -22.25 -18.55
C GLN A 153 2.60 -23.12 -17.38
N LYS A 154 2.59 -24.44 -17.58
CA LYS A 154 3.10 -25.40 -16.61
C LYS A 154 4.62 -25.34 -16.57
N ILE A 155 5.17 -25.36 -15.36
CA ILE A 155 6.60 -25.45 -15.10
C ILE A 155 6.83 -26.47 -13.98
N GLN A 156 8.08 -26.93 -13.88
CA GLN A 156 8.53 -27.68 -12.71
C GLN A 156 9.39 -26.74 -11.88
N ALA A 157 8.98 -26.53 -10.62
CA ALA A 157 9.71 -25.69 -9.68
C ALA A 157 11.09 -26.33 -9.38
N PRO A 158 12.09 -25.52 -8.95
CA PRO A 158 13.40 -26.04 -8.56
C PRO A 158 13.35 -27.10 -7.44
N ASP A 159 12.30 -27.10 -6.61
CA ASP A 159 12.07 -28.11 -5.58
C ASP A 159 11.34 -29.37 -6.08
N GLY A 160 11.11 -29.47 -7.39
CA GLY A 160 10.52 -30.62 -8.07
C GLY A 160 8.98 -30.60 -8.17
N ARG A 161 8.29 -29.67 -7.49
CA ARG A 161 6.83 -29.55 -7.53
C ARG A 161 6.34 -29.09 -8.91
N GLU A 162 5.19 -29.60 -9.34
CA GLU A 162 4.47 -28.99 -10.48
C GLU A 162 3.96 -27.62 -10.08
N SER A 163 4.08 -26.66 -10.98
CA SER A 163 3.70 -25.28 -10.74
C SER A 163 3.28 -24.59 -12.05
N ARG A 164 2.76 -23.37 -11.95
CA ARG A 164 2.31 -22.59 -13.11
C ARG A 164 2.59 -21.09 -12.89
N VAL A 165 3.16 -20.49 -13.92
CA VAL A 165 3.51 -19.07 -13.98
C VAL A 165 2.34 -18.16 -13.60
N LEU A 166 2.52 -17.31 -12.59
CA LEU A 166 1.53 -16.41 -11.97
C LEU A 166 0.17 -17.02 -11.61
N ILE A 167 0.11 -18.33 -11.32
CA ILE A 167 -1.09 -18.95 -10.77
C ILE A 167 -1.04 -18.97 -9.25
N ARG A 168 -2.14 -18.58 -8.61
CA ARG A 168 -2.23 -18.52 -7.14
C ARG A 168 -1.89 -19.85 -6.47
N ASP A 169 -1.32 -19.73 -5.28
CA ASP A 169 -1.01 -20.83 -4.36
C ASP A 169 -0.08 -21.89 -4.97
N MET A 170 0.81 -21.44 -5.87
CA MET A 170 1.83 -22.23 -6.55
C MET A 170 3.21 -21.64 -6.25
N TRP A 171 4.27 -22.44 -6.42
CA TRP A 171 5.65 -22.05 -6.15
C TRP A 171 6.04 -20.73 -6.83
N ASP A 172 5.61 -20.53 -8.08
CA ASP A 172 5.90 -19.31 -8.86
C ASP A 172 5.42 -18.03 -8.16
N THR A 173 4.26 -18.09 -7.50
CA THR A 173 3.69 -16.97 -6.73
C THR A 173 4.08 -17.01 -5.26
N ASP A 174 4.90 -17.93 -4.78
CA ASP A 174 5.36 -17.85 -3.40
C ASP A 174 6.29 -16.64 -3.25
N ILE A 175 6.16 -15.91 -2.14
CA ILE A 175 7.13 -14.88 -1.76
C ILE A 175 8.48 -15.56 -1.53
N VAL A 176 9.57 -14.93 -2.00
CA VAL A 176 10.92 -15.48 -1.83
C VAL A 176 11.19 -15.85 -0.36
N PRO A 177 11.84 -17.00 -0.06
CA PRO A 177 11.93 -17.54 1.29
C PRO A 177 12.49 -16.57 2.34
N GLU A 178 13.42 -15.71 1.95
CA GLU A 178 14.09 -14.72 2.78
C GLU A 178 13.14 -13.60 3.25
N LEU A 179 12.05 -13.37 2.51
CA LEU A 179 11.02 -12.37 2.81
C LEU A 179 9.69 -12.99 3.23
N LYS A 180 9.70 -14.28 3.61
CA LYS A 180 8.49 -15.04 3.94
C LYS A 180 7.59 -14.28 4.93
N PRO A 181 6.29 -14.10 4.59
CA PRO A 181 5.33 -13.46 5.50
C PRO A 181 5.25 -14.17 6.86
N GLN A 182 5.12 -13.39 7.91
CA GLN A 182 4.89 -13.86 9.29
C GLN A 182 3.38 -13.88 9.62
N LEU A 183 3.01 -14.50 10.75
CA LEU A 183 1.62 -14.77 11.15
C LEU A 183 0.70 -13.54 11.13
N ASN A 184 1.22 -12.34 11.41
CA ASN A 184 0.45 -11.09 11.49
C ASN A 184 0.59 -10.20 10.25
N ASP A 185 1.35 -10.64 9.25
CA ASP A 185 1.49 -9.92 8.00
C ASP A 185 0.25 -10.18 7.11
N ILE A 186 -0.11 -9.19 6.30
CA ILE A 186 -1.26 -9.28 5.40
C ILE A 186 -0.74 -9.63 4.01
N VAL A 187 -1.38 -10.57 3.32
CA VAL A 187 -1.00 -10.97 1.97
C VAL A 187 -2.21 -10.87 1.05
N LEU A 188 -2.07 -10.13 -0.05
CA LEU A 188 -3.15 -9.90 -1.01
C LEU A 188 -2.69 -10.29 -2.41
N TYR A 189 -3.56 -10.98 -3.14
CA TYR A 189 -3.41 -11.13 -4.58
C TYR A 189 -3.96 -9.91 -5.31
N LYS A 190 -3.25 -9.48 -6.34
CA LYS A 190 -3.69 -8.51 -7.34
C LYS A 190 -3.61 -9.13 -8.74
N THR A 191 -4.49 -8.67 -9.63
CA THR A 191 -4.56 -9.13 -11.03
C THR A 191 -4.22 -8.00 -12.01
N ARG A 192 -3.84 -6.84 -11.49
CA ARG A 192 -3.36 -5.66 -12.22
C ARG A 192 -2.14 -5.10 -11.50
N PHE A 193 -1.44 -4.17 -12.15
CA PHE A 193 -0.18 -3.66 -11.64
C PHE A 193 -0.32 -2.91 -10.31
N SER A 194 -1.34 -2.05 -10.18
CA SER A 194 -1.64 -1.38 -8.91
C SER A 194 -2.22 -2.34 -7.88
N GLY A 195 -1.64 -2.31 -6.68
CA GLY A 195 -2.16 -3.00 -5.50
C GLY A 195 -3.56 -2.56 -5.06
N PHE A 196 -4.06 -1.41 -5.52
CA PHE A 196 -5.38 -0.89 -5.17
C PHE A 196 -6.49 -1.31 -6.13
N TYR A 197 -6.15 -1.73 -7.35
CA TYR A 197 -7.14 -1.99 -8.38
C TYR A 197 -7.87 -3.31 -8.10
N GLN A 198 -9.13 -3.21 -7.69
CA GLN A 198 -10.00 -4.36 -7.40
C GLN A 198 -9.41 -5.33 -6.35
N THR A 199 -8.79 -4.78 -5.31
CA THR A 199 -8.32 -5.53 -4.13
C THR A 199 -8.90 -4.92 -2.84
N ASP A 200 -8.69 -5.59 -1.72
CA ASP A 200 -9.08 -5.08 -0.39
C ASP A 200 -8.05 -4.12 0.22
N LEU A 201 -6.99 -3.73 -0.49
CA LEU A 201 -5.87 -2.95 0.06
C LEU A 201 -6.35 -1.64 0.73
N ASP A 202 -7.16 -0.84 0.04
CA ASP A 202 -7.67 0.44 0.57
C ASP A 202 -8.53 0.24 1.82
N ALA A 203 -9.41 -0.77 1.80
CA ALA A 203 -10.27 -1.09 2.93
C ALA A 203 -9.44 -1.52 4.16
N ILE A 204 -8.40 -2.32 3.95
CA ILE A 204 -7.47 -2.76 4.99
C ILE A 204 -6.68 -1.59 5.56
N LEU A 205 -6.10 -0.74 4.70
CA LEU A 205 -5.34 0.44 5.12
C LEU A 205 -6.22 1.40 5.95
N LYS A 206 -7.46 1.65 5.51
CA LYS A 206 -8.44 2.46 6.24
C LYS A 206 -8.84 1.84 7.58
N LYS A 207 -9.06 0.53 7.62
CA LYS A 207 -9.37 -0.20 8.88
C LYS A 207 -8.29 -0.03 9.93
N PHE A 208 -7.02 0.01 9.53
CA PHE A 208 -5.88 0.22 10.41
C PHE A 208 -5.48 1.69 10.59
N GLY A 209 -6.22 2.65 10.01
CA GLY A 209 -5.92 4.07 10.12
C GLY A 209 -4.60 4.50 9.45
N ILE A 210 -4.09 3.68 8.52
CA ILE A 210 -2.81 3.90 7.85
C ILE A 210 -2.87 5.15 6.97
N LYS A 211 -1.79 5.94 7.00
CA LYS A 211 -1.58 7.14 6.20
C LYS A 211 -0.25 7.10 5.45
N TYR A 212 0.78 6.49 6.03
CA TYR A 212 2.13 6.44 5.48
C TYR A 212 2.42 5.04 4.92
N LEU A 213 2.90 4.98 3.68
CA LEU A 213 3.25 3.74 3.00
C LEU A 213 4.74 3.74 2.70
N ILE A 214 5.47 2.79 3.28
CA ILE A 214 6.88 2.54 2.98
C ILE A 214 6.91 1.45 1.91
N VAL A 215 7.37 1.77 0.70
CA VAL A 215 7.17 0.92 -0.48
C VAL A 215 8.49 0.27 -0.90
N THR A 216 8.45 -1.05 -1.10
CA THR A 216 9.57 -1.88 -1.58
C THR A 216 9.10 -2.85 -2.67
N GLY A 217 10.04 -3.49 -3.35
CA GLY A 217 9.77 -4.63 -4.23
C GLY A 217 9.98 -4.35 -5.72
N VAL A 218 9.28 -5.11 -6.57
CA VAL A 218 9.50 -5.13 -8.02
C VAL A 218 8.20 -5.10 -8.84
N THR A 219 8.23 -4.73 -10.13
CA THR A 219 9.28 -3.87 -10.71
C THR A 219 8.97 -2.40 -10.42
N THR A 220 10.02 -1.59 -10.38
CA THR A 220 9.96 -0.18 -9.97
C THR A 220 8.96 0.61 -10.78
N SER A 221 9.05 0.57 -12.11
CA SER A 221 8.25 1.43 -12.99
C SER A 221 6.86 0.87 -13.32
N ILE A 222 6.61 -0.40 -13.00
CA ILE A 222 5.35 -1.06 -13.31
C ILE A 222 4.51 -1.22 -12.04
N CYS A 223 4.71 -2.28 -11.25
CA CYS A 223 3.83 -2.61 -10.13
C CYS A 223 4.01 -1.67 -8.95
N VAL A 224 5.26 -1.31 -8.63
CA VAL A 224 5.54 -0.38 -7.53
C VAL A 224 4.99 1.01 -7.85
N GLU A 225 5.41 1.62 -8.96
CA GLU A 225 4.94 2.95 -9.33
C GLU A 225 3.43 3.03 -9.60
N SER A 226 2.82 1.99 -10.21
CA SER A 226 1.36 1.96 -10.38
C SER A 226 0.64 1.99 -9.03
N THR A 227 1.15 1.24 -8.04
CA THR A 227 0.59 1.22 -6.68
C THR A 227 0.77 2.57 -6.00
N VAL A 228 1.94 3.20 -6.14
CA VAL A 228 2.25 4.53 -5.58
C VAL A 228 1.36 5.62 -6.20
N ARG A 229 1.16 5.61 -7.51
CA ARG A 229 0.26 6.57 -8.19
C ARG A 229 -1.18 6.44 -7.70
N ASP A 230 -1.67 5.22 -7.56
CA ASP A 230 -3.01 4.98 -7.01
C ASP A 230 -3.11 5.38 -5.53
N ALA A 231 -2.06 5.14 -4.75
CA ALA A 231 -1.97 5.57 -3.35
C ALA A 231 -2.05 7.10 -3.24
N MET A 232 -1.34 7.81 -4.12
CA MET A 232 -1.37 9.28 -4.20
C MET A 232 -2.78 9.80 -4.51
N PHE A 233 -3.51 9.17 -5.45
CA PHE A 233 -4.91 9.52 -5.73
C PHE A 233 -5.87 9.32 -4.55
N ARG A 234 -5.41 8.61 -3.50
CA ARG A 234 -6.15 8.31 -2.27
C ARG A 234 -5.55 9.01 -1.05
N ASP A 235 -4.70 10.01 -1.28
CA ASP A 235 -4.01 10.83 -0.27
C ASP A 235 -3.06 10.05 0.65
N TYR A 236 -2.59 8.85 0.30
CA TYR A 236 -1.54 8.20 1.08
C TYR A 236 -0.18 8.87 0.87
N LEU A 237 0.61 8.97 1.94
CA LEU A 237 1.96 9.52 1.90
C LEU A 237 2.95 8.38 1.64
N CYS A 238 3.50 8.33 0.43
CA CYS A 238 4.37 7.24 0.00
C CYS A 238 5.85 7.61 0.18
N VAL A 239 6.62 6.71 0.79
CA VAL A 239 8.09 6.76 0.83
C VAL A 239 8.62 5.53 0.11
N LEU A 240 9.33 5.73 -0.99
CA LEU A 240 9.97 4.68 -1.77
C LEU A 240 11.39 4.48 -1.23
N LEU A 241 11.72 3.24 -0.87
CA LEU A 241 13.09 2.88 -0.47
C LEU A 241 13.85 2.38 -1.69
N LYS A 242 14.64 3.27 -2.31
CA LYS A 242 15.23 3.03 -3.64
C LYS A 242 16.10 1.78 -3.71
N ASP A 243 16.81 1.45 -2.63
CA ASP A 243 17.68 0.28 -2.50
C ASP A 243 16.93 -1.00 -2.13
N CYS A 244 15.62 -0.89 -1.87
CA CYS A 244 14.69 -2.01 -1.69
C CYS A 244 13.80 -2.21 -2.93
N MET A 245 14.14 -1.58 -4.06
CA MET A 245 13.36 -1.61 -5.29
C MET A 245 14.23 -1.93 -6.48
N SER A 246 13.70 -2.70 -7.44
CA SER A 246 14.47 -3.06 -8.64
C SER A 246 13.65 -2.93 -9.92
N GLU A 247 14.34 -2.68 -11.03
CA GLU A 247 13.80 -2.73 -12.38
C GLU A 247 14.66 -3.70 -13.21
N PRO A 248 14.27 -4.98 -13.33
CA PRO A 248 15.00 -5.96 -14.12
C PRO A 248 14.95 -5.67 -15.64
N ILE A 249 13.88 -5.04 -16.12
CA ILE A 249 13.64 -4.83 -17.55
C ILE A 249 14.32 -3.53 -18.02
N GLY A 250 15.26 -3.66 -18.96
CA GLY A 250 16.02 -2.51 -19.50
C GLY A 250 16.94 -1.87 -18.47
N HIS A 251 17.43 -2.66 -17.51
CA HIS A 251 18.35 -2.21 -16.45
C HIS A 251 19.72 -1.76 -16.98
N ASP A 252 20.07 -2.19 -18.20
CA ASP A 252 21.32 -1.90 -18.91
C ASP A 252 21.25 -0.63 -19.79
N LEU A 253 20.08 0.03 -19.84
CA LEU A 253 19.90 1.27 -20.61
C LEU A 253 20.58 2.46 -19.93
N PRO A 254 21.07 3.47 -20.69
CA PRO A 254 21.75 4.65 -20.13
C PRO A 254 20.95 5.43 -19.09
N ARG A 255 19.62 5.40 -19.21
CA ARG A 255 18.69 5.84 -18.18
C ARG A 255 17.65 4.74 -18.02
N THR A 256 17.67 4.09 -16.86
CA THR A 256 16.75 3.01 -16.55
C THR A 256 15.38 3.56 -16.18
N ASN A 257 14.33 2.75 -16.32
CA ASN A 257 13.01 3.14 -15.83
C ASN A 257 13.02 3.33 -14.31
N HIS A 258 13.89 2.63 -13.57
CA HIS A 258 14.09 2.85 -12.13
C HIS A 258 14.40 4.31 -11.80
N GLU A 259 15.43 4.89 -12.43
CA GLU A 259 15.82 6.29 -12.19
C GLU A 259 14.73 7.28 -12.62
N ALA A 260 13.99 6.99 -13.70
CA ALA A 260 12.90 7.84 -14.15
C ALA A 260 11.70 7.81 -13.18
N SER A 261 11.37 6.64 -12.63
CA SER A 261 10.31 6.45 -11.63
C SER A 261 10.66 7.11 -10.31
N LEU A 262 11.89 6.97 -9.83
CA LEU A 262 12.34 7.64 -8.60
C LEU A 262 12.26 9.17 -8.74
N LEU A 263 12.69 9.72 -9.87
CA LEU A 263 12.54 11.16 -10.13
C LEU A 263 11.06 11.58 -10.13
N SER A 264 10.18 10.79 -10.78
CA SER A 264 8.74 11.08 -10.77
C SER A 264 8.16 11.04 -9.36
N ALA A 265 8.63 10.13 -8.52
CA ALA A 265 8.23 10.05 -7.12
C ALA A 265 8.66 11.27 -6.33
N GLU A 266 9.94 11.66 -6.41
CA GLU A 266 10.47 12.86 -5.72
C GLU A 266 9.76 14.15 -6.13
N VAL A 267 9.35 14.27 -7.39
CA VAL A 267 8.76 15.50 -7.92
C VAL A 267 7.24 15.58 -7.68
N LEU A 268 6.52 14.45 -7.75
CA LEU A 268 5.05 14.48 -7.82
C LEU A 268 4.32 13.47 -6.91
N LEU A 269 4.92 12.33 -6.56
CA LEU A 269 4.17 11.21 -5.99
C LEU A 269 4.45 10.95 -4.51
N GLY A 270 5.54 11.49 -3.96
CA GLY A 270 5.87 11.31 -2.55
C GLY A 270 7.35 11.56 -2.27
N TRP A 271 7.95 10.66 -1.52
CA TRP A 271 9.33 10.78 -1.04
C TRP A 271 10.18 9.60 -1.49
N VAL A 272 11.48 9.84 -1.65
CA VAL A 272 12.48 8.79 -1.87
C VAL A 272 13.50 8.81 -0.72
N SER A 273 13.74 7.64 -0.15
CA SER A 273 14.73 7.39 0.89
C SER A 273 15.44 6.06 0.60
N ASP A 274 16.12 5.48 1.59
CA ASP A 274 16.78 4.18 1.51
C ASP A 274 16.67 3.41 2.83
N SER A 275 17.02 2.12 2.79
CA SER A 275 16.91 1.22 3.94
C SER A 275 17.79 1.64 5.12
N GLU A 276 18.93 2.27 4.88
CA GLU A 276 19.84 2.73 5.94
C GLU A 276 19.20 3.88 6.73
N HIS A 277 18.71 4.91 6.04
CA HIS A 277 18.01 6.02 6.69
C HIS A 277 16.75 5.54 7.40
N PHE A 278 16.00 4.61 6.79
CA PHE A 278 14.82 4.01 7.42
C PHE A 278 15.17 3.27 8.71
N THR A 279 16.08 2.30 8.64
CA THR A 279 16.46 1.49 9.81
C THR A 279 17.06 2.33 10.93
N LYS A 280 17.85 3.37 10.61
CA LYS A 280 18.38 4.32 11.60
C LYS A 280 17.28 5.15 12.25
N ALA A 281 16.29 5.61 11.50
CA ALA A 281 15.20 6.43 12.01
C ALA A 281 14.25 5.63 12.93
N PHE A 282 14.04 4.34 12.61
CA PHE A 282 13.16 3.44 13.35
C PHE A 282 13.90 2.54 14.36
N ALA A 283 15.20 2.74 14.56
CA ALA A 283 15.94 2.05 15.60
C ALA A 283 15.35 2.41 16.98
N VAL A 284 14.98 1.40 17.76
CA VAL A 284 14.48 1.58 19.13
C VAL A 284 15.54 2.33 19.92
N LYS A 285 15.21 3.54 20.41
CA LYS A 285 15.99 4.14 21.49
C LYS A 285 15.78 3.27 22.71
N THR A 286 16.69 2.33 22.95
CA THR A 286 16.78 1.68 24.26
C THR A 286 16.89 2.81 25.28
N ALA A 287 15.82 3.02 26.04
CA ALA A 287 15.88 3.86 27.21
C ALA A 287 17.06 3.36 28.04
N LYS A 288 18.00 4.24 28.35
CA LYS A 288 19.00 3.98 29.38
C LYS A 288 18.22 3.54 30.63
N ALA A 289 18.34 2.28 30.98
CA ALA A 289 18.07 1.87 32.35
C ALA A 289 19.25 2.42 33.15
N ASP A 290 18.99 3.52 33.87
CA ASP A 290 19.86 4.02 34.94
C ASP A 290 19.83 3.05 36.14
#